data_AF-A0A432RGQ1-F1
#
_entry.id   AF-A0A432RGQ1-F1
#
_cell.length_a   1.000
_cell.length_b   1.000
_cell.length_c   1.000
_cell.angle_alpha   90.00
_cell.angle_beta   90.00
_cell.angle_gamma   90.00
#
_symmetry.space_group_name_H-M   'P 1'
#
loop_
_entity.id
_entity.type
_entity.pdbx_description
1 polymer ?
#
loop_
_entity_poly.entity_id
_entity_poly.type
_entity_poly.pdbx_seq_one_letter_code
_entity_poly.pdbx_strand_id
1 'polypeptide(L)' 'MDKNTEVCFCMGITLGEILQAIENGACDIDAIGDTTDAGTACGLCKSPEDDPDGEREIHLSEILQQAKEKGLCK' A
#
# COMPACT_ATOMS: atom_id res chain seq x y z
N MET A 1 -9.12 3.22 -9.47
CA MET A 1 -8.26 2.03 -9.60
C MET A 1 -9.07 0.80 -9.29
N ASP A 2 -8.76 -0.30 -9.96
CA ASP A 2 -9.42 -1.60 -9.76
C ASP A 2 -8.90 -2.22 -8.45
N LYS A 3 -9.74 -2.94 -7.70
CA LYS A 3 -9.30 -3.59 -6.45
C LYS A 3 -8.31 -4.73 -6.71
N ASN A 4 -8.32 -5.31 -7.90
CA ASN A 4 -7.39 -6.36 -8.31
C ASN A 4 -6.07 -5.80 -8.87
N THR A 5 -5.90 -4.48 -8.92
CA THR A 5 -4.61 -3.88 -9.28
C THR A 5 -3.56 -4.36 -8.27
N GLU A 6 -2.53 -5.03 -8.78
CA GLU A 6 -1.39 -5.49 -7.97
C GLU A 6 -0.50 -4.30 -7.63
N VAL A 7 -0.29 -4.06 -6.34
CA VAL A 7 0.49 -2.92 -5.81
C VAL A 7 1.88 -3.39 -5.39
N CYS A 8 1.98 -4.60 -4.81
CA CYS A 8 3.27 -5.19 -4.43
C CYS A 8 3.58 -6.42 -5.29
N PHE A 9 4.30 -6.23 -6.38
CA PHE A 9 4.65 -7.33 -7.31
C PHE A 9 5.54 -8.42 -6.71
N CYS A 10 6.28 -8.13 -5.63
CA CYS A 10 7.11 -9.14 -4.97
C CYS A 10 6.29 -10.17 -4.20
N MET A 11 5.18 -9.73 -3.62
CA MET A 11 4.34 -10.55 -2.73
C MET A 11 2.97 -10.86 -3.33
N GLY A 12 2.64 -10.33 -4.52
CA GLY A 12 1.35 -10.55 -5.15
C GLY A 12 0.20 -9.78 -4.52
N ILE A 13 0.48 -8.71 -3.77
CA ILE A 13 -0.54 -8.01 -2.96
C ILE A 13 -1.27 -6.96 -3.78
N THR A 14 -2.59 -7.04 -3.72
CA THR A 14 -3.52 -6.17 -4.46
C THR A 14 -3.95 -4.94 -3.66
N LEU A 15 -4.46 -3.93 -4.38
CA LEU A 15 -5.08 -2.74 -3.78
C LEU A 15 -6.23 -3.12 -2.85
N GLY A 16 -7.03 -4.12 -3.20
CA GLY A 16 -8.14 -4.61 -2.40
C GLY A 16 -7.70 -5.13 -1.03
N GLU A 17 -6.61 -5.91 -0.99
CA GLU A 17 -6.03 -6.45 0.25
C GLU A 17 -5.46 -5.33 1.13
N ILE A 18 -4.77 -4.34 0.53
CA ILE A 18 -4.26 -3.18 1.26
C ILE A 18 -5.40 -2.35 1.86
N LEU A 19 -6.46 -2.09 1.08
CA LEU A 19 -7.63 -1.37 1.58
C LEU A 19 -8.33 -2.12 2.72
N GLN A 20 -8.42 -3.45 2.62
CA GLN A 20 -8.96 -4.28 3.70
C GLN A 20 -8.09 -4.21 4.97
N ALA A 21 -6.77 -4.22 4.83
CA ALA A 21 -5.86 -4.06 5.97
C ALA A 21 -6.05 -2.68 6.65
N ILE A 22 -6.17 -1.62 5.86
CA ILE A 22 -6.46 -0.26 6.33
C ILE A 22 -7.81 -0.21 7.06
N GLU A 23 -8.87 -0.79 6.49
CA GLU A 23 -10.19 -0.88 7.13
C GLU A 23 -10.15 -1.64 8.46
N ASN A 24 -9.22 -2.59 8.61
CA ASN A 24 -8.97 -3.34 9.83
C ASN A 24 -8.03 -2.61 10.83
N GLY A 25 -7.54 -1.41 10.49
CA GLY A 25 -6.77 -0.54 11.38
C GLY A 25 -5.28 -0.40 11.07
N ALA A 26 -4.79 -0.95 9.95
CA ALA A 26 -3.40 -0.73 9.52
C ALA A 26 -3.23 0.70 8.93
N CYS A 27 -2.91 1.67 9.79
CA CYS A 27 -2.95 3.10 9.44
C CYS A 27 -1.59 3.76 9.16
N ASP A 28 -0.54 2.95 8.98
CA ASP A 28 0.78 3.36 8.52
C ASP A 28 1.41 2.26 7.67
N ILE A 29 2.55 2.57 7.03
CA ILE A 29 3.21 1.66 6.08
C ILE A 29 3.70 0.39 6.79
N ASP A 30 4.18 0.52 8.01
CA ASP A 30 4.71 -0.61 8.78
C ASP A 30 3.58 -1.57 9.17
N ALA A 31 2.45 -1.06 9.65
CA ALA A 31 1.28 -1.86 9.98
C ALA A 31 0.67 -2.55 8.74
N ILE A 32 0.71 -1.90 7.56
CA ILE A 32 0.32 -2.55 6.31
C ILE A 32 1.29 -3.69 5.98
N GLY A 33 2.60 -3.45 6.12
CA GLY A 33 3.62 -4.46 5.91
C GLY A 33 3.45 -5.66 6.85
N ASP A 34 3.21 -5.43 8.14
CA ASP A 34 3.02 -6.47 9.15
C ASP A 34 1.76 -7.32 8.91
N THR A 35 0.74 -6.76 8.25
CA THR A 35 -0.54 -7.45 8.02
C THR A 35 -0.70 -8.08 6.64
N THR A 36 0.02 -7.57 5.63
CA THR A 36 -0.12 -7.98 4.22
C THR A 36 1.18 -8.44 3.57
N ASP A 37 2.32 -8.30 4.24
CA ASP A 37 3.67 -8.46 3.68
C ASP A 37 4.05 -7.44 2.58
N ALA A 38 3.16 -6.50 2.22
CA ALA A 38 3.47 -5.49 1.22
C ALA A 38 4.64 -4.59 1.65
N GLY A 39 5.60 -4.38 0.75
CA GLY A 39 6.78 -3.54 1.00
C GLY A 39 7.87 -4.19 1.87
N THR A 40 7.71 -5.45 2.29
CA THR A 40 8.73 -6.15 3.11
C THR A 40 9.90 -6.73 2.29
N ALA A 41 9.72 -6.86 0.96
CA ALA A 41 10.73 -7.41 0.05
C ALA A 41 11.63 -6.34 -0.60
N CYS A 42 11.19 -5.73 -1.72
CA CYS A 42 11.99 -4.71 -2.43
C CYS A 42 11.79 -3.28 -1.93
N GLY A 43 10.68 -3.00 -1.23
CA GLY A 43 10.33 -1.67 -0.75
C GLY A 43 9.78 -0.69 -1.80
N LEU A 44 9.93 -0.96 -3.11
CA LEU A 44 9.53 -0.01 -4.17
C LEU A 44 8.06 0.44 -4.08
N CYS A 45 7.13 -0.41 -3.62
CA CYS A 45 5.73 -0.02 -3.49
C CYS A 45 5.44 0.90 -2.29
N LYS A 46 6.41 1.22 -1.42
CA LYS A 46 6.16 1.99 -0.19
C LYS A 46 5.86 3.46 -0.47
N SER A 47 6.70 4.12 -1.26
CA SER A 47 6.56 5.55 -1.56
C SER A 47 7.26 5.91 -2.88
N PRO A 48 6.92 7.05 -3.51
CA PRO A 48 7.65 7.54 -4.69
C PRO A 48 9.14 7.78 -4.44
N GLU A 49 9.55 8.01 -3.19
CA GLU A 49 10.97 8.16 -2.82
C GLU A 49 11.71 6.81 -2.85
N ASP A 50 11.00 5.72 -2.58
CA ASP A 50 11.52 4.35 -2.67
C ASP A 50 11.48 3.80 -4.10
N ASP A 51 10.79 4.46 -5.03
CA ASP A 51 10.65 4.09 -6.45
C ASP A 51 11.15 5.22 -7.38
N PRO A 52 12.46 5.50 -7.40
CA PRO A 52 13.02 6.64 -8.14
C PRO A 52 12.86 6.52 -9.66
N ASP A 53 12.70 5.29 -10.16
CA ASP A 53 12.51 5.00 -11.58
C ASP A 53 11.02 4.97 -11.99
N GLY A 54 10.09 5.10 -11.03
CA GLY A 54 8.65 5.14 -11.27
C GLY A 54 8.08 3.83 -11.84
N GLU A 55 8.59 2.68 -11.36
CA GLU A 55 8.14 1.35 -11.76
C GLU A 55 6.76 0.97 -11.20
N ARG A 56 6.24 1.73 -10.24
CA ARG A 56 4.95 1.49 -9.58
C ARG A 56 3.93 2.52 -10.02
N GLU A 57 2.73 2.04 -10.35
CA GLU A 57 1.60 2.92 -10.72
C GLU A 57 1.02 3.68 -9.51
N ILE A 58 1.17 3.11 -8.31
CA ILE A 58 0.71 3.69 -7.04
C ILE A 58 1.50 3.09 -5.87
N HIS A 59 1.69 3.90 -4.83
CA HIS A 59 2.43 3.52 -3.62
C HIS A 59 1.54 3.43 -2.39
N LEU A 60 2.00 2.69 -1.36
CA LEU A 60 1.33 2.57 -0.06
C LEU A 60 1.11 3.93 0.59
N SER A 61 2.08 4.85 0.50
CA SER A 61 1.94 6.21 1.03
C SER A 61 0.76 6.98 0.42
N GLU A 62 0.55 6.83 -0.88
CA GLU A 62 -0.55 7.49 -1.62
C GLU A 62 -1.89 6.86 -1.29
N ILE A 63 -1.94 5.52 -1.17
CA ILE A 63 -3.15 4.79 -0.75
C ILE A 63 -3.55 5.18 0.67
N LEU A 64 -2.59 5.23 1.59
CA LEU A 64 -2.79 5.67 2.97
C LEU A 64 -3.30 7.11 3.05
N GLN A 65 -2.73 8.03 2.27
CA GLN A 65 -3.18 9.41 2.23
C GLN A 65 -4.65 9.51 1.79
N GLN A 66 -5.02 8.80 0.72
CA GLN A 66 -6.41 8.72 0.26
C GLN A 66 -7.34 8.08 1.31
N ALA A 67 -6.87 7.09 2.06
CA ALA A 67 -7.64 6.45 3.13
C ALA A 67 -7.88 7.42 4.31
N LYS A 68 -6.87 8.21 4.69
CA LYS A 68 -6.98 9.24 5.73
C LYS A 68 -7.96 10.34 5.34
N GLU A 69 -7.93 10.81 4.10
CA GLU A 69 -8.89 11.78 3.56
C GLU A 69 -10.34 11.26 3.59
N LYS A 70 -10.52 9.95 3.44
CA LYS A 70 -11.82 9.27 3.53
C LYS A 70 -12.22 8.92 4.98
N GLY A 71 -11.37 9.23 5.96
CA GLY A 71 -11.64 8.95 7.38
C GLY A 71 -11.56 7.47 7.77
N LEU A 72 -10.91 6.63 6.95
CA LEU A 72 -10.70 5.20 7.24
C LEU A 72 -9.55 4.98 8.25
N CYS A 73 -8.65 5.96 8.35
CA CYS A 73 -7.54 5.98 9.29
C CYS A 73 -7.39 7.38 9.90
N LYS A 74 -7.03 7.45 11.19
CA LYS A 74 -6.84 8.69 11.95
C LYS A 74 -5.38 8.89 12.32
#